data_AF-A0A1A5HR42-F1
#
_entry.id   AF-A0A1A5HR42-F1
#
_cell.length_a   1.000
_cell.length_b   1.000
_cell.length_c   1.000
_cell.angle_alpha   90.00
_cell.angle_beta   90.00
_cell.angle_gamma   90.00
#
_symmetry.space_group_name_H-M   'P 1'
#
loop_
_entity.id
_entity.type
_entity.pdbx_description
1 polymer ?
#
loop_
_entity_poly.entity_id
_entity_poly.type
_entity_poly.pdbx_seq_one_letter_code
_entity_poly.pdbx_strand_id
1 'polypeptide(L)'
;MARPARRKARPARRKPARAAVAPKPRAKRTKKTLGDDFLAAVRADFRAHGAGVIAEVRADKPDQYLKIVLSVLPRDFDVAINHLDALSDEELRSRIRSLETVLRPFLEDPADISEDGISGASGGA
;
A
#
# COMPACT_ATOMS: atom_id res chain seq x y z
N MET A 1 -38.73 77.15 -31.79
CA MET A 1 -39.28 75.97 -31.09
C MET A 1 -38.51 74.74 -31.58
N ALA A 2 -37.61 74.22 -30.76
CA ALA A 2 -36.65 73.17 -31.10
C ALA A 2 -36.94 71.88 -30.30
N ARG A 3 -36.84 70.70 -30.93
CA ARG A 3 -36.62 69.35 -30.32
C ARG A 3 -36.56 68.24 -31.40
N PRO A 4 -36.01 67.03 -31.13
CA PRO A 4 -34.64 66.68 -31.53
C PRO A 4 -34.53 65.46 -32.47
N ALA A 5 -33.47 65.38 -33.28
CA ALA A 5 -33.17 64.19 -34.08
C ALA A 5 -32.19 63.26 -33.34
N ARG A 6 -32.66 62.03 -33.14
CA ARG A 6 -32.12 60.95 -32.31
C ARG A 6 -30.91 60.28 -33.01
N ARG A 7 -29.69 60.47 -32.50
CA ARG A 7 -28.49 59.79 -33.01
C ARG A 7 -28.44 58.34 -32.51
N LYS A 8 -28.48 57.37 -33.44
CA LYS A 8 -28.42 55.93 -33.14
C LYS A 8 -26.98 55.51 -32.78
N ALA A 9 -26.81 54.87 -31.62
CA ALA A 9 -25.55 54.28 -31.18
C ALA A 9 -25.25 52.99 -31.97
N ARG A 10 -23.99 52.84 -32.41
CA ARG A 10 -23.46 51.71 -33.17
C ARG A 10 -23.05 50.59 -32.19
N PRO A 11 -23.44 49.32 -32.38
CA PRO A 11 -23.11 48.28 -31.40
C PRO A 11 -21.62 47.90 -31.48
N ALA A 12 -21.03 47.70 -30.30
CA ALA A 12 -19.64 47.30 -30.14
C ALA A 12 -19.40 45.89 -30.68
N ARG A 13 -18.40 45.76 -31.56
CA ARG A 13 -17.95 44.52 -32.19
C ARG A 13 -17.32 43.60 -31.14
N ARG A 14 -18.02 42.55 -30.71
CA ARG A 14 -17.47 41.51 -29.82
C ARG A 14 -16.45 40.65 -30.59
N LYS A 15 -15.23 40.55 -30.09
CA LYS A 15 -14.21 39.60 -30.60
C LYS A 15 -14.57 38.18 -30.13
N PRO A 16 -14.42 37.13 -30.94
CA PRO A 16 -14.63 35.78 -30.47
C PRO A 16 -13.50 35.37 -29.52
N ALA A 17 -13.86 34.84 -28.37
CA ALA A 17 -12.91 34.27 -27.41
C ALA A 17 -12.24 33.04 -28.05
N ARG A 18 -10.92 33.09 -28.19
CA ARG A 18 -10.12 31.93 -28.62
C ARG A 18 -10.25 30.89 -27.52
N ALA A 19 -10.83 29.73 -27.82
CA ALA A 19 -10.90 28.61 -26.89
C ALA A 19 -9.48 28.28 -26.42
N ALA A 20 -9.21 28.53 -25.12
CA ALA A 20 -7.95 28.17 -24.50
C ALA A 20 -7.92 26.65 -24.41
N VAL A 21 -7.14 26.01 -25.28
CA VAL A 21 -6.74 24.61 -25.08
C VAL A 21 -5.96 24.58 -23.78
N ALA A 22 -6.54 23.97 -22.74
CA ALA A 22 -5.86 23.80 -21.46
C ALA A 22 -4.56 23.01 -21.71
N PRO A 23 -3.39 23.50 -21.25
CA PRO A 23 -2.15 22.77 -21.41
C PRO A 23 -2.24 21.46 -20.60
N LYS A 24 -2.12 20.32 -21.27
CA LYS A 24 -2.01 19.01 -20.63
C LYS A 24 -0.88 19.07 -19.59
N PRO A 25 -1.10 18.70 -18.32
CA PRO A 25 -0.06 18.80 -17.30
C PRO A 25 1.12 17.94 -17.74
N ARG A 26 2.27 18.60 -17.93
CA ARG A 26 3.51 17.94 -18.31
C ARG A 26 3.85 16.98 -17.18
N ALA A 27 3.90 15.68 -17.47
CA ALA A 27 4.26 14.67 -16.48
C ALA A 27 5.53 15.13 -15.76
N LYS A 28 5.46 15.25 -14.44
CA LYS A 28 6.54 15.74 -13.60
C LYS A 28 7.70 14.77 -13.75
N ARG A 29 8.62 15.08 -14.66
CA ARG A 29 9.83 14.29 -14.87
C ARG A 29 10.65 14.40 -13.60
N THR A 30 10.57 13.39 -12.75
CA THR A 30 11.44 13.24 -11.58
C THR A 30 12.86 13.30 -12.12
N LYS A 31 13.57 14.39 -11.82
CA LYS A 31 14.96 14.54 -12.24
C LYS A 31 15.73 13.48 -11.45
N LYS A 32 16.29 12.48 -12.14
CA LYS A 32 17.28 11.60 -11.53
C LYS A 32 18.37 12.49 -10.95
N THR A 33 18.60 12.36 -9.67
CA THR A 33 19.61 13.12 -8.95
C THR A 33 20.95 12.38 -9.03
N LEU A 34 22.06 13.11 -8.85
CA LEU A 34 23.37 12.49 -8.68
C LEU A 34 23.36 11.42 -7.56
N GLY A 35 22.54 11.63 -6.52
CA GLY A 35 22.35 10.67 -5.44
C GLY A 35 21.70 9.36 -5.90
N ASP A 36 20.74 9.42 -6.82
CA ASP A 36 20.10 8.22 -7.37
C ASP A 36 21.09 7.39 -8.20
N ASP A 37 21.93 8.04 -9.01
CA ASP A 37 22.93 7.39 -9.83
C ASP A 37 24.06 6.79 -8.97
N PHE A 38 24.47 7.49 -7.90
CA PHE A 38 25.42 6.96 -6.92
C PHE A 38 24.87 5.70 -6.23
N LEU A 39 23.63 5.74 -5.75
CA LEU A 39 23.01 4.58 -5.09
C LEU A 39 22.83 3.40 -6.06
N ALA A 40 22.54 3.68 -7.33
CA ALA A 40 22.48 2.66 -8.36
C ALA A 40 23.85 2.00 -8.60
N ALA A 41 24.92 2.79 -8.67
CA ALA A 41 26.28 2.30 -8.82
C ALA A 41 26.71 1.44 -7.63
N VAL A 42 26.51 1.91 -6.39
CA VAL A 42 26.84 1.14 -5.17
C VAL A 42 26.07 -0.19 -5.12
N ARG A 43 24.80 -0.19 -5.54
CA ARG A 43 24.01 -1.42 -5.59
C ARG A 43 24.52 -2.40 -6.65
N ALA A 44 24.93 -1.91 -7.81
CA ALA A 44 25.51 -2.75 -8.86
C ALA A 44 26.83 -3.37 -8.40
N ASP A 45 27.69 -2.58 -7.77
CA ASP A 45 28.95 -3.03 -7.19
C ASP A 45 28.73 -4.11 -6.12
N PHE A 46 27.82 -3.85 -5.17
CA PHE A 46 27.48 -4.83 -4.13
C PHE A 46 26.92 -6.15 -4.71
N ARG A 47 26.15 -6.10 -5.80
CA ARG A 47 25.66 -7.31 -6.47
C ARG A 47 26.78 -8.11 -7.12
N ALA A 48 27.78 -7.45 -7.69
CA ALA A 48 28.89 -8.09 -8.38
C ALA A 48 29.95 -8.61 -7.40
N HIS A 49 30.23 -7.88 -6.32
CA HIS A 49 31.40 -8.11 -5.47
C HIS A 49 31.08 -8.28 -3.98
N GLY A 50 29.89 -7.88 -3.53
CA GLY A 50 29.55 -7.78 -2.11
C GLY A 50 29.71 -9.08 -1.33
N ALA A 51 29.32 -10.22 -1.92
CA ALA A 51 29.46 -11.52 -1.26
C ALA A 51 30.94 -11.90 -1.00
N GLY A 52 31.82 -11.64 -1.98
CA GLY A 52 33.25 -11.88 -1.84
C GLY A 52 33.88 -11.00 -0.77
N VAL A 53 33.60 -9.69 -0.83
CA VAL A 53 34.09 -8.73 0.17
C VAL A 53 33.60 -9.07 1.58
N ILE A 54 32.33 -9.48 1.73
CA ILE A 54 31.79 -9.91 3.03
C ILE A 54 32.53 -11.16 3.55
N ALA A 55 32.83 -12.12 2.67
CA ALA A 55 33.56 -13.32 3.06
C ALA A 55 34.99 -13.01 3.49
N GLU A 56 35.70 -12.16 2.74
CA GLU A 56 37.05 -11.69 3.09
C GLU A 56 37.05 -10.93 4.41
N VAL A 57 36.14 -9.98 4.60
CA VAL A 57 36.05 -9.22 5.87
C VAL A 57 35.71 -10.15 7.05
N ARG A 58 34.88 -11.18 6.85
CA ARG A 58 34.60 -12.17 7.89
C ARG A 58 35.86 -12.95 8.29
N ALA A 59 36.71 -13.29 7.34
CA ALA A 59 37.95 -14.03 7.60
C ALA A 59 39.03 -13.13 8.23
N ASP A 60 39.25 -11.94 7.66
CA ASP A 60 40.38 -11.08 8.03
C ASP A 60 40.08 -10.15 9.20
N LYS A 61 38.81 -9.70 9.33
CA LYS A 61 38.38 -8.67 10.29
C LYS A 61 37.00 -9.00 10.88
N PRO A 62 36.88 -10.10 11.65
CA PRO A 62 35.59 -10.58 12.15
C PRO A 62 34.86 -9.55 13.02
N ASP A 63 35.57 -8.74 13.80
CA ASP A 63 34.96 -7.67 14.60
C ASP A 63 34.27 -6.61 13.73
N GLN A 64 34.86 -6.28 12.58
CA GLN A 64 34.28 -5.31 11.65
C GLN A 64 33.08 -5.90 10.92
N TYR A 65 33.14 -7.18 10.57
CA TYR A 65 32.00 -7.91 10.02
C TYR A 65 30.79 -7.85 10.96
N LEU A 66 30.98 -8.16 12.26
CA LEU A 66 29.89 -8.14 13.24
C LEU A 66 29.29 -6.73 13.42
N LYS A 67 30.11 -5.67 13.38
CA LYS A 67 29.62 -4.28 13.40
C LYS A 67 28.77 -3.94 12.18
N ILE A 68 29.15 -4.40 10.99
CA ILE A 68 28.37 -4.21 9.75
C ILE A 68 27.05 -4.96 9.85
N VAL A 69 27.05 -6.21 10.33
CA VAL A 69 25.81 -6.97 10.55
C VAL A 69 24.89 -6.21 11.50
N LEU A 70 25.40 -5.72 12.62
CA LEU A 70 24.62 -4.95 13.58
C LEU A 70 24.06 -3.63 13.01
N SER A 71 24.79 -2.96 12.11
CA SER A 71 24.37 -1.66 11.57
C SER A 71 23.29 -1.76 10.49
N VAL A 72 23.18 -2.92 9.82
CA VAL A 72 22.16 -3.18 8.79
C VAL A 72 20.86 -3.69 9.41
N LEU A 73 20.93 -4.30 10.60
CA LEU A 73 19.75 -4.73 11.32
C LEU A 73 18.95 -3.51 11.85
N PRO A 74 17.62 -3.49 11.69
CA PRO A 74 16.75 -2.60 12.44
C PRO A 74 17.09 -2.61 13.94
N ARG A 75 17.18 -1.43 14.56
CA ARG A 75 17.48 -1.31 16.00
C ARG A 75 16.39 -1.93 16.87
N ASP A 76 15.15 -1.85 16.38
CA ASP A 76 13.97 -2.46 16.97
C ASP A 76 13.58 -3.66 16.11
N PHE A 77 14.42 -4.69 16.14
CA PHE A 77 14.07 -5.98 15.55
C PHE A 77 13.04 -6.65 16.46
N ASP A 78 11.79 -6.16 16.39
CA ASP A 78 10.64 -6.86 16.96
C ASP A 78 10.47 -8.12 16.12
N VAL A 79 11.12 -9.21 16.56
CA VAL A 79 10.65 -10.54 16.20
C VAL A 79 9.21 -10.51 16.64
N ALA A 80 8.27 -10.47 15.71
CA ALA A 80 6.87 -10.66 16.00
C ALA A 80 6.75 -12.08 16.58
N ILE A 81 7.06 -12.21 17.87
CA ILE A 81 6.70 -13.34 18.69
C ILE A 81 5.20 -13.33 18.53
N ASN A 82 4.70 -14.27 17.76
CA ASN A 82 3.28 -14.48 17.63
C ASN A 82 2.80 -14.64 19.07
N HIS A 83 2.17 -13.61 19.65
CA HIS A 83 1.91 -13.58 21.08
C HIS A 83 1.03 -14.75 21.53
N LEU A 84 0.42 -15.44 20.56
CA LEU A 84 -0.30 -16.70 20.71
C LEU A 84 0.60 -17.87 21.12
N ASP A 85 1.86 -17.91 20.69
CA ASP A 85 2.82 -18.99 21.01
C ASP A 85 3.26 -18.96 22.48
N ALA A 86 3.08 -17.81 23.15
CA ALA A 86 3.36 -17.64 24.57
C ALA A 86 2.13 -17.90 25.46
N LEU A 87 0.94 -18.10 24.89
CA LEU A 87 -0.28 -18.41 25.63
C LEU A 87 -0.38 -19.91 25.87
N SER A 88 -0.82 -20.29 27.06
CA SER A 88 -1.29 -21.65 27.33
C SER A 88 -2.58 -21.95 26.57
N ASP A 89 -2.87 -23.24 26.36
CA ASP A 89 -4.12 -23.68 25.73
C ASP A 89 -5.39 -23.16 26.42
N GLU A 90 -5.33 -22.91 27.73
CA GLU A 90 -6.44 -22.33 28.49
C GLU A 90 -6.63 -20.85 28.15
N GLU A 91 -5.54 -20.08 28.11
CA GLU A 91 -5.57 -18.67 27.74
C GLU A 91 -6.02 -18.48 26.29
N LEU A 92 -5.58 -19.37 25.39
CA LEU A 92 -6.01 -19.39 24.00
C LEU A 92 -7.51 -19.67 23.89
N ARG A 93 -8.03 -20.67 24.62
CA ARG A 93 -9.47 -20.99 24.67
C ARG A 93 -10.30 -19.85 25.24
N SER A 94 -9.84 -19.20 26.30
CA SER A 94 -10.50 -18.02 26.87
C SER A 94 -10.58 -16.88 25.85
N ARG A 95 -9.50 -16.66 25.10
CA ARG A 95 -9.44 -15.62 24.06
C ARG A 95 -10.39 -15.91 22.90
N ILE A 96 -10.46 -17.16 22.44
CA ILE A 96 -11.38 -17.60 21.39
C ILE A 96 -12.83 -17.33 21.81
N ARG A 97 -13.23 -17.71 23.03
CA ARG A 97 -14.60 -17.45 23.53
C ARG A 97 -14.93 -15.97 23.63
N SER A 98 -13.96 -15.16 24.04
CA SER A 98 -14.12 -13.70 24.06
C SER A 98 -14.34 -13.14 22.66
N LEU A 99 -13.60 -13.63 21.66
CA LEU A 99 -13.78 -13.23 20.26
C LEU A 99 -15.12 -13.70 19.68
N GLU A 100 -15.51 -14.95 19.94
CA GLU A 100 -16.83 -15.49 19.54
C GLU A 100 -17.96 -14.61 20.05
N THR A 101 -17.89 -14.16 21.31
CA THR A 101 -18.90 -13.28 21.91
C THR A 101 -19.01 -11.95 21.17
N VAL A 102 -17.88 -11.38 20.76
CA VAL A 102 -17.84 -10.10 20.02
C VAL A 102 -18.30 -10.27 18.57
N LEU A 103 -17.96 -11.39 17.93
CA LEU A 103 -18.25 -11.65 16.52
C LEU A 103 -19.65 -12.19 16.27
N ARG A 104 -20.26 -12.87 17.25
CA ARG A 104 -21.57 -13.50 17.12
C ARG A 104 -22.66 -12.59 16.54
N PRO A 105 -22.81 -11.31 16.95
CA PRO A 105 -23.81 -10.41 16.37
C PRO A 105 -23.60 -10.08 14.88
N PHE A 106 -22.39 -10.33 14.35
CA PHE A 106 -22.04 -10.09 12.95
C PHE A 106 -22.13 -11.36 12.09
N LEU A 107 -22.29 -12.52 12.72
CA LEU A 107 -22.41 -13.82 12.05
C LEU A 107 -23.87 -14.27 11.94
N GLU A 108 -24.78 -13.65 12.68
CA GLU A 108 -26.21 -13.91 12.61
C GLU A 108 -26.84 -13.07 11.49
N ASP A 109 -26.66 -13.51 10.23
CA ASP A 109 -27.52 -13.15 9.08
C ASP A 109 -28.32 -14.41 8.68
N PRO A 110 -29.68 -14.38 8.74
CA PRO A 110 -30.52 -15.58 8.69
C PRO A 110 -30.90 -15.97 7.25
N ALA A 111 -29.99 -16.60 6.52
CA ALA A 111 -30.33 -17.38 5.33
C ALA A 111 -29.29 -18.48 5.12
N ASP A 112 -29.75 -19.66 4.72
CA ASP A 112 -28.95 -20.84 4.34
C ASP A 112 -28.43 -21.75 5.48
N ILE A 113 -29.37 -22.29 6.27
CA ILE A 113 -29.38 -23.75 6.48
C ILE A 113 -30.80 -24.22 6.22
N SER A 114 -31.20 -24.19 4.94
CA SER A 114 -32.40 -24.87 4.48
C SER A 114 -32.17 -26.37 4.66
N GLU A 115 -32.78 -26.95 5.70
CA GLU A 115 -33.02 -28.39 5.77
C GLU A 115 -34.09 -28.77 4.72
N ASP A 116 -33.71 -28.69 3.45
CA ASP A 116 -34.50 -29.23 2.36
C ASP A 116 -33.96 -30.61 1.97
N GLY A 117 -34.67 -31.64 2.44
CA GLY A 117 -35.04 -32.77 1.60
C GLY A 117 -33.99 -33.85 1.35
N ILE A 118 -33.83 -34.78 2.29
CA ILE A 118 -33.58 -36.18 1.94
C ILE A 118 -34.47 -37.09 2.81
N SER A 119 -35.78 -37.01 2.57
CA SER A 119 -36.72 -38.06 2.99
C SER A 119 -37.43 -38.55 1.74
N GLY A 120 -37.10 -39.76 1.30
CA GLY A 120 -37.79 -40.42 0.19
C GLY A 120 -36.93 -41.36 -0.64
N ALA A 121 -36.53 -42.50 -0.09
CA ALA A 121 -36.35 -43.74 -0.85
C ALA A 121 -36.37 -44.94 0.11
N SER A 122 -37.58 -45.31 0.53
CA SER A 122 -37.89 -46.64 1.02
C SER A 122 -37.61 -47.67 -0.08
N GLY A 123 -36.85 -48.71 0.24
CA GLY A 123 -36.68 -49.88 -0.61
C GLY A 123 -37.93 -50.76 -0.66
N GLY A 124 -37.93 -51.72 -1.59
CA GLY A 124 -38.78 -52.90 -1.51
C GLY A 124 -39.37 -53.37 -2.83
N ALA A 125 -38.86 -54.52 -3.29
CA ALA A 125 -39.40 -55.53 -4.20
C ALA A 125 -39.45 -55.24 -5.71
#